data_AF-A0A1F3MQZ5-F1
#
_entry.id   AF-A0A1F3MQZ5-F1
#
_cell.length_a   1.000
_cell.length_b   1.000
_cell.length_c   1.000
_cell.angle_alpha   90.00
_cell.angle_beta   90.00
_cell.angle_gamma   90.00
#
_symmetry.space_group_name_H-M   'P 1'
#
loop_
_entity.id
_entity.type
_entity.pdbx_description
1 polymer ?
#
loop_
_entity_poly.entity_id
_entity_poly.type
_entity_poly.pdbx_seq_one_letter_code
_entity_poly.pdbx_strand_id
1 'polypeptide(L)'
;MCSHFIHHTGILFPFAVPAAMIDSIGVINLNEARRIAWKKRDRDIVFNLSLNPFDTIIIHLYYRQPLAGINSYMLTSSRSWGAPLKKAVYTLTTDTNLCIRSFSLPPDSSVRDDLYKTCYWNKTDFDPPSDFEIIIDEE
;
A
#
# COMPACT_ATOMS: atom_id res chain seq x y z
N MET A 1 31.66 -25.32 -7.06
CA MET A 1 31.27 -23.93 -6.75
C MET A 1 29.81 -23.76 -7.14
N CYS A 2 28.88 -23.75 -6.18
CA CYS A 2 27.49 -23.42 -6.47
C CYS A 2 27.36 -21.89 -6.55
N SER A 3 27.14 -21.37 -7.76
CA SER A 3 26.81 -19.97 -7.97
C SER A 3 25.48 -19.69 -7.28
N HIS A 4 25.49 -18.85 -6.25
CA HIS A 4 24.27 -18.39 -5.60
C HIS A 4 23.63 -17.35 -6.51
N PHE A 5 22.58 -17.74 -7.23
CA PHE A 5 21.82 -16.82 -8.06
C PHE A 5 20.96 -15.93 -7.16
N ILE A 6 21.35 -14.66 -7.04
CA ILE A 6 20.51 -13.61 -6.44
C ILE A 6 19.48 -13.22 -7.49
N HIS A 7 18.20 -13.30 -7.15
CA HIS A 7 17.15 -12.84 -8.03
C HIS A 7 16.99 -11.33 -7.88
N HIS A 8 17.13 -10.59 -8.99
CA HIS A 8 16.87 -9.17 -9.04
C HIS A 8 15.47 -8.94 -9.62
N THR A 9 14.55 -8.42 -8.81
CA THR A 9 13.18 -8.09 -9.24
C THR A 9 12.97 -6.59 -9.18
N GLY A 10 12.49 -6.00 -10.27
CA GLY A 10 11.94 -4.65 -10.25
C GLY A 10 10.51 -4.67 -9.71
N ILE A 11 10.26 -3.97 -8.61
CA ILE A 11 8.93 -3.78 -8.06
C ILE A 11 8.38 -2.44 -8.55
N LEU A 12 7.17 -2.47 -9.10
CA LEU A 12 6.39 -1.29 -9.43
C LEU A 12 5.36 -1.06 -8.32
N PHE A 13 5.39 0.13 -7.72
CA PHE A 13 4.41 0.54 -6.73
C PHE A 13 3.59 1.73 -7.27
N PRO A 14 2.32 1.53 -7.63
CA PRO A 14 1.48 2.57 -8.22
C PRO A 14 0.84 3.48 -7.17
N PHE A 15 0.54 4.72 -7.58
CA PHE A 15 -0.25 5.69 -6.85
C PHE A 15 -1.57 5.95 -7.58
N ALA A 16 -2.63 6.28 -6.83
CA ALA A 16 -3.90 6.69 -7.41
C ALA A 16 -3.82 8.06 -8.09
N VAL A 17 -2.99 8.95 -7.54
CA VAL A 17 -2.75 10.31 -8.03
C VAL A 17 -1.42 10.39 -8.79
N PRO A 18 -1.21 11.42 -9.63
CA PRO A 18 0.09 11.67 -10.23
C PRO A 18 1.18 11.70 -9.16
N ALA A 19 2.30 11.02 -9.40
CA ALA A 19 3.41 10.95 -8.47
C ALA A 19 4.02 12.34 -8.18
N ALA A 20 3.79 13.31 -9.05
CA ALA A 20 4.11 14.72 -8.84
C ALA A 20 3.37 15.34 -7.64
N MET A 21 2.20 14.82 -7.27
CA MET A 21 1.41 15.27 -6.11
C MET A 21 1.82 14.57 -4.81
N ILE A 22 2.71 13.58 -4.85
CA ILE A 22 3.17 12.87 -3.66
C ILE A 22 4.29 13.65 -3.00
N ASP A 23 4.04 14.12 -1.77
CA ASP A 23 4.94 14.99 -1.00
C ASP A 23 6.23 14.28 -0.57
N SER A 24 6.08 13.07 -0.04
CA SER A 24 7.19 12.27 0.49
C SER A 24 6.99 10.81 0.16
N ILE A 25 8.10 10.12 -0.12
CA ILE A 25 8.14 8.69 -0.43
C ILE A 25 9.37 8.11 0.26
N GLY A 26 9.19 6.99 0.97
CA GLY A 26 10.29 6.20 1.49
C GLY A 26 10.08 4.71 1.24
N VAL A 27 11.17 4.04 0.87
CA VAL A 27 11.23 2.58 0.72
C VAL A 27 12.39 2.08 1.58
N ILE A 28 12.10 1.22 2.54
CA ILE A 28 13.07 0.72 3.51
C ILE A 28 13.03 -0.81 3.52
N ASN A 29 14.18 -1.45 3.35
CA ASN A 29 14.38 -2.85 3.69
C ASN A 29 14.50 -2.95 5.21
N LEU A 30 13.51 -3.54 5.87
CA LEU A 30 13.52 -3.70 7.33
C LEU A 30 14.47 -4.81 7.80
N ASN A 31 14.80 -5.80 6.97
CA ASN A 31 15.79 -6.82 7.32
C ASN A 31 17.18 -6.22 7.51
N GLU A 32 17.52 -5.20 6.72
CA GLU A 32 18.81 -4.52 6.73
C GLU A 32 18.78 -3.13 7.39
N ALA A 33 17.60 -2.68 7.82
CA ALA A 33 17.34 -1.29 8.25
C ALA A 33 17.86 -0.23 7.26
N ARG A 34 17.79 -0.53 5.95
CA ARG A 34 18.42 0.29 4.90
C ARG A 34 17.38 0.89 3.95
N ARG A 35 17.58 2.14 3.57
CA ARG A 35 16.80 2.79 2.49
C ARG A 35 17.13 2.17 1.13
N ILE A 36 16.09 1.88 0.36
CA ILE A 36 16.19 1.41 -1.02
C ILE A 36 16.02 2.61 -1.95
N ALA A 37 16.93 2.73 -2.92
CA ALA A 37 16.80 3.75 -3.96
C ALA A 37 15.64 3.40 -4.89
N TRP A 38 14.86 4.42 -5.26
CA TRP A 38 13.71 4.30 -6.14
C TRP A 38 13.74 5.37 -7.22
N LYS A 39 13.02 5.13 -8.32
CA LYS A 39 12.83 6.07 -9.42
C LYS A 39 11.34 6.40 -9.54
N LYS A 40 11.01 7.69 -9.49
CA LYS A 40 9.65 8.19 -9.73
C LYS A 40 9.34 8.17 -11.23
N ARG A 41 8.13 7.77 -11.57
CA ARG A 41 7.50 7.91 -12.90
C ARG A 41 6.21 8.72 -12.75
N ASP A 42 5.39 8.77 -13.79
CA ASP A 42 4.17 9.60 -13.79
C ASP A 42 3.18 9.22 -12.67
N ARG A 43 2.93 7.92 -12.46
CA ARG A 43 1.95 7.41 -11.47
C ARG A 43 2.47 6.25 -10.62
N ASP A 44 3.78 6.06 -10.59
CA ASP A 44 4.39 4.98 -9.82
C ASP A 44 5.81 5.34 -9.37
N ILE A 45 6.33 4.51 -8.47
CA ILE A 45 7.77 4.35 -8.28
C ILE A 45 8.19 2.95 -8.69
N VAL A 46 9.45 2.86 -9.13
CA VAL A 46 10.13 1.59 -9.37
C VAL A 46 11.36 1.48 -8.47
N PHE A 47 11.53 0.35 -7.82
CA PHE A 47 12.72 0.02 -7.05
C PHE A 47 13.10 -1.44 -7.25
N ASN A 48 14.38 -1.75 -7.06
CA ASN A 48 14.89 -3.10 -7.25
C ASN A 48 15.08 -3.78 -5.90
N LEU A 49 14.66 -5.05 -5.83
CA LEU A 49 14.93 -5.94 -4.72
C LEU A 49 15.92 -7.02 -5.15
N SER A 50 16.79 -7.39 -4.24
CA SER A 50 17.69 -8.54 -4.38
C SER A 50 17.26 -9.55 -3.33
N LEU A 51 16.84 -10.73 -3.76
CA LEU A 51 16.39 -11.79 -2.87
C LEU A 51 17.20 -13.06 -3.10
N ASN A 52 17.64 -13.69 -2.03
CA ASN A 52 18.21 -15.04 -2.11
C ASN A 52 17.07 -16.05 -2.30
N PRO A 53 17.35 -17.20 -2.95
CA PRO A 53 16.38 -18.29 -3.04
C PRO A 53 15.88 -18.72 -1.66
N PHE A 54 14.57 -18.93 -1.53
CA PHE A 54 13.89 -19.35 -0.29
C PHE A 54 13.96 -18.32 0.86
N ASP A 55 14.39 -17.10 0.59
CA ASP A 55 14.47 -16.03 1.58
C ASP A 55 13.19 -15.17 1.58
N THR A 56 13.06 -14.29 2.57
CA THR A 56 11.95 -13.33 2.69
C THR A 56 12.47 -11.95 3.07
N ILE A 57 12.02 -10.95 2.33
CA ILE A 57 12.31 -9.54 2.61
C ILE A 57 11.06 -8.84 3.12
N ILE A 58 11.25 -7.95 4.08
CA ILE A 58 10.22 -7.10 4.66
C ILE A 58 10.50 -5.67 4.20
N ILE A 59 9.56 -5.13 3.44
CA ILE A 59 9.65 -3.77 2.90
C ILE A 59 8.66 -2.88 3.64
N HIS A 60 9.16 -1.77 4.18
CA HIS A 60 8.32 -0.67 4.63
C HIS A 60 8.32 0.41 3.56
N LEU A 61 7.15 0.59 2.93
CA LEU A 61 6.88 1.66 1.98
C LEU A 61 5.90 2.63 2.62
N TYR A 62 6.24 3.91 2.63
CA TYR A 62 5.35 4.97 3.08
C TYR A 62 5.36 6.13 2.09
N TYR A 63 4.23 6.83 2.02
CA TYR A 63 4.11 8.05 1.24
C TYR A 63 3.05 8.98 1.84
N ARG A 64 3.07 10.24 1.43
CA ARG A 64 2.05 11.23 1.77
C ARG A 64 1.47 11.86 0.50
N GLN A 65 0.16 11.95 0.45
CA GLN A 65 -0.58 12.57 -0.66
C GLN A 65 -1.60 13.58 -0.12
N PRO A 66 -2.04 14.55 -0.94
CA PRO A 66 -3.16 15.42 -0.65
C PRO A 66 -4.46 14.63 -0.45
N LEU A 67 -5.34 15.13 0.40
CA LEU A 67 -6.70 14.62 0.53
C LEU A 67 -7.52 15.02 -0.70
N ALA A 68 -8.34 14.11 -1.20
CA ALA A 68 -9.30 14.36 -2.29
C ALA A 68 -10.69 13.82 -1.91
N GLY A 69 -11.74 14.19 -2.66
CA GLY A 69 -13.08 13.63 -2.46
C GLY A 69 -13.13 12.09 -2.57
N ILE A 70 -12.25 11.52 -3.39
CA ILE A 70 -12.03 10.07 -3.49
C ILE A 70 -10.55 9.79 -3.24
N ASN A 71 -10.26 9.02 -2.18
CA ASN A 71 -8.90 8.60 -1.84
C ASN A 71 -8.77 7.11 -2.12
N SER A 72 -7.90 6.76 -3.06
CA SER A 72 -7.73 5.38 -3.51
C SER A 72 -6.35 4.81 -3.17
N TYR A 73 -6.32 3.54 -2.80
CA TYR A 73 -5.13 2.72 -2.63
C TYR A 73 -5.21 1.54 -3.61
N MET A 74 -4.19 1.43 -4.47
CA MET A 74 -4.16 0.48 -5.59
C MET A 74 -3.88 -0.94 -5.07
N LEU A 75 -4.92 -1.75 -4.95
CA LEU A 75 -4.82 -3.14 -4.48
C LEU A 75 -4.71 -4.12 -5.65
N THR A 76 -5.42 -3.83 -6.74
CA THR A 76 -5.50 -4.70 -7.92
C THR A 76 -4.15 -4.90 -8.60
N SER A 77 -3.17 -4.01 -8.38
CA SER A 77 -1.80 -4.17 -8.87
C SER A 77 -1.10 -5.41 -8.31
N SER A 78 -1.52 -5.92 -7.14
CA SER A 78 -1.00 -7.17 -6.57
C SER A 78 -1.27 -8.39 -7.45
N ARG A 79 -2.28 -8.36 -8.32
CA ARG A 79 -2.56 -9.44 -9.28
C ARG A 79 -1.39 -9.71 -10.22
N SER A 80 -0.55 -8.70 -10.48
CA SER A 80 0.68 -8.85 -11.27
C SER A 80 1.67 -9.85 -10.67
N TRP A 81 1.54 -10.19 -9.39
CA TRP A 81 2.38 -11.18 -8.71
C TRP A 81 1.98 -12.63 -9.02
N GLY A 82 0.86 -12.83 -9.73
CA GLY A 82 0.42 -14.14 -10.22
C GLY A 82 -0.24 -15.04 -9.16
N ALA A 83 -0.46 -14.54 -7.94
CA ALA A 83 -1.18 -15.24 -6.89
C ALA A 83 -1.89 -14.25 -5.94
N PRO A 84 -2.99 -14.68 -5.29
CA PRO A 84 -3.64 -13.89 -4.24
C PRO A 84 -2.69 -13.57 -3.08
N LEU A 85 -2.98 -12.47 -2.38
CA LEU A 85 -2.27 -12.12 -1.15
C LEU A 85 -2.66 -13.10 -0.05
N LYS A 86 -1.71 -13.92 0.41
CA LYS A 86 -1.94 -14.88 1.51
C LYS A 86 -2.58 -14.22 2.74
N LYS A 87 -2.17 -12.99 3.05
CA LYS A 87 -2.73 -12.17 4.13
C LYS A 87 -2.66 -10.70 3.77
N ALA A 88 -3.74 -9.97 4.05
CA ALA A 88 -3.80 -8.53 3.89
C ALA A 88 -4.51 -7.90 5.10
N VAL A 89 -3.82 -6.98 5.77
CA VAL A 89 -4.35 -6.27 6.95
C VAL A 89 -4.28 -4.78 6.67
N TYR A 90 -5.41 -4.10 6.77
CA TYR A 90 -5.52 -2.67 6.55
C TYR A 90 -6.16 -2.00 7.75
N THR A 91 -5.72 -0.77 8.00
CA THR A 91 -6.27 0.10 9.04
C THR A 91 -6.42 1.49 8.45
N LEU A 92 -7.59 2.11 8.66
CA LEU A 92 -7.85 3.50 8.36
C LEU A 92 -8.20 4.21 9.65
N THR A 93 -7.46 5.26 10.00
CA THR A 93 -7.77 6.14 11.12
C THR A 93 -8.08 7.52 10.58
N THR A 94 -9.23 8.07 10.97
CA THR A 94 -9.67 9.42 10.59
C THR A 94 -10.15 10.17 11.81
N ASP A 95 -10.16 11.49 11.72
CA ASP A 95 -10.87 12.34 12.69
C ASP A 95 -12.36 11.97 12.73
N THR A 96 -13.01 12.09 13.89
CA THR A 96 -14.45 11.82 14.06
C THR A 96 -15.34 12.76 13.27
N ASN A 97 -14.85 13.95 12.92
CA ASN A 97 -15.56 14.97 12.15
C ASN A 97 -15.48 14.74 10.63
N LEU A 98 -14.56 13.90 10.15
CA LEU A 98 -14.48 13.59 8.72
C LEU A 98 -15.69 12.74 8.30
N CYS A 99 -16.51 13.29 7.41
CA CYS A 99 -17.66 12.58 6.86
C CYS A 99 -17.22 11.61 5.75
N ILE A 100 -17.17 10.32 6.07
CA ILE A 100 -16.95 9.25 5.09
C ILE A 100 -18.31 8.77 4.59
N ARG A 101 -18.57 8.92 3.28
CA ARG A 101 -19.80 8.45 2.63
C ARG A 101 -19.79 6.95 2.46
N SER A 102 -18.69 6.40 1.96
CA SER A 102 -18.62 4.99 1.59
C SER A 102 -17.19 4.48 1.43
N PHE A 103 -17.07 3.16 1.51
CA PHE A 103 -15.87 2.40 1.20
C PHE A 103 -16.14 1.49 0.01
N SER A 104 -15.19 1.34 -0.93
CA SER A 104 -15.30 0.30 -1.97
C SER A 104 -15.25 -1.12 -1.37
N LEU A 105 -14.54 -1.28 -0.26
CA LEU A 105 -14.51 -2.51 0.54
C LEU A 105 -15.02 -2.21 1.96
N PRO A 106 -16.12 -2.83 2.41
CA PRO A 106 -16.64 -2.58 3.76
C PRO A 106 -15.64 -3.05 4.82
N PRO A 107 -15.48 -2.31 5.94
CA PRO A 107 -14.64 -2.72 7.05
C PRO A 107 -15.18 -3.96 7.74
N ASP A 108 -14.27 -4.80 8.23
CA ASP A 108 -14.63 -5.97 9.04
C ASP A 108 -15.03 -5.57 10.46
N SER A 109 -14.42 -4.49 10.98
CA SER A 109 -14.79 -3.88 12.25
C SER A 109 -14.40 -2.40 12.29
N SER A 110 -14.99 -1.67 13.24
CA SER A 110 -14.62 -0.27 13.51
C SER A 110 -14.71 0.05 14.99
N VAL A 111 -13.81 0.90 15.47
CA VAL A 111 -13.79 1.46 16.82
C VAL A 111 -13.85 2.98 16.69
N ARG A 112 -14.54 3.64 17.61
CA ARG A 112 -14.62 5.10 17.70
C ARG A 112 -14.31 5.52 19.14
N ASP A 113 -13.42 6.50 19.28
CA ASP A 113 -13.25 7.29 20.48
C ASP A 113 -13.69 8.76 20.20
N ASP A 114 -13.40 9.68 21.12
CA ASP A 114 -13.83 11.08 20.99
C ASP A 114 -13.20 11.80 19.79
N LEU A 115 -11.95 11.47 19.45
CA LEU A 115 -11.16 12.18 18.44
C LEU A 115 -11.05 11.39 17.13
N TYR A 116 -11.06 10.07 17.21
CA TYR A 116 -10.76 9.21 16.08
C TYR A 116 -11.81 8.14 15.84
N LYS A 117 -12.02 7.86 14.56
CA LYS A 117 -12.66 6.65 14.07
C LYS A 117 -11.60 5.78 13.40
N THR A 118 -11.46 4.54 13.86
CA THR A 118 -10.56 3.56 13.25
C THR A 118 -11.35 2.39 12.68
N CYS A 119 -11.13 2.09 11.40
CA CYS A 119 -11.71 0.97 10.68
C CYS A 119 -10.64 -0.08 10.38
N TYR A 120 -11.01 -1.36 10.43
CA TYR A 120 -10.09 -2.48 10.25
C TYR A 120 -10.57 -3.45 9.16
N TRP A 121 -9.62 -3.98 8.40
CA TRP A 121 -9.82 -5.05 7.43
C TRP A 121 -8.77 -6.13 7.65
N ASN A 122 -9.19 -7.39 7.69
CA ASN A 122 -8.32 -8.56 7.84
C ASN A 122 -8.76 -9.64 6.85
N LYS A 123 -7.99 -9.81 5.78
CA LYS A 123 -8.30 -10.73 4.67
C LYS A 123 -7.23 -11.83 4.57
N THR A 124 -7.66 -13.03 4.22
CA THR A 124 -6.82 -14.22 3.97
C THR A 124 -7.09 -14.73 2.55
N ASP A 125 -6.03 -15.18 1.86
CA ASP A 125 -6.10 -15.61 0.46
C ASP A 125 -6.84 -14.60 -0.45
N PHE A 126 -6.46 -13.33 -0.27
CA PHE A 126 -7.18 -12.18 -0.78
C PHE A 126 -6.75 -11.82 -2.21
N ASP A 127 -7.67 -12.01 -3.15
CA ASP A 127 -7.61 -11.42 -4.49
C ASP A 127 -8.56 -10.21 -4.55
N PRO A 128 -8.04 -8.98 -4.42
CA PRO A 128 -8.88 -7.78 -4.30
C PRO A 128 -9.72 -7.61 -5.57
N PRO A 129 -11.07 -7.53 -5.48
CA PRO A 129 -11.93 -7.38 -6.65
C PRO A 129 -11.80 -5.99 -7.29
N SER A 130 -11.49 -4.99 -6.47
CA SER A 130 -11.33 -3.58 -6.81
C SER A 130 -10.21 -2.96 -5.96
N ASP A 131 -9.82 -1.73 -6.32
CA ASP A 131 -8.96 -0.92 -5.46
C ASP A 131 -9.72 -0.46 -4.21
N PHE A 132 -8.96 -0.06 -3.19
CA PHE A 132 -9.52 0.41 -1.93
C PHE A 132 -9.78 1.90 -2.02
N GLU A 133 -11.05 2.29 -2.07
CA GLU A 133 -11.48 3.67 -2.25
C GLU A 133 -12.29 4.14 -1.06
N ILE A 134 -11.99 5.35 -0.61
CA ILE A 134 -12.68 6.05 0.48
C ILE A 134 -13.27 7.32 -0.10
N ILE A 135 -14.60 7.42 -0.08
CA ILE A 135 -15.32 8.59 -0.57
C ILE A 135 -15.68 9.45 0.63
N ILE A 136 -15.25 10.71 0.60
CA ILE A 136 -15.53 11.72 1.63
C ILE A 136 -16.47 12.78 1.06
N ASP A 137 -17.21 13.47 1.92
CA ASP A 137 -17.92 14.69 1.53
C ASP A 137 -16.92 15.78 1.17
N GLU A 138 -17.15 16.46 0.05
CA GLU A 138 -16.55 17.79 -0.17
C GLU A 138 -17.32 18.76 0.73
N GLU A 139 -16.62 19.49 1.60
CA GLU A 139 -17.20 20.60 2.37
C GLU A 139 -17.72 21.72 1.45
#